data_AF-A0AB74HU17-F1
#
_entry.id   AF-A0AB74HU17-F1
#
_cell.length_a   1.000
_cell.length_b   1.000
_cell.length_c   1.000
_cell.angle_alpha   90.00
_cell.angle_beta   90.00
_cell.angle_gamma   90.00
#
_symmetry.space_group_name_H-M   'P 1'
#
loop_
_entity.id
_entity.type
_entity.pdbx_description
1 polymer ?
#
loop_
_entity_poly.entity_id
_entity_poly.type
_entity_poly.pdbx_seq_one_letter_code
_entity_poly.pdbx_strand_id
1 'polypeptide(L)'
;MGHYDIQQVCLNGHQVTANYSSSPEFRRDFCATCGEKTITRCPSCNHHIPGEYQVSGAFYVGTTDTPEYCEHCGAAFPWTEKKSKLISSSLKASSVSNDYFGLVKKICSRFHLVANQLKTRHSNRESLVISDEYDVQDLLHALLHIYFDDIRPEEWTPNGFVE
;
A
#
# COMPACT_ATOMS: atom_id res chain seq x y z
N MET A 1 -42.37 3.01 4.07
CA MET A 1 -41.57 2.02 4.83
C MET A 1 -40.47 1.54 3.90
N GLY A 2 -39.20 1.61 4.31
CA GLY A 2 -38.10 1.06 3.52
C GLY A 2 -37.72 -0.35 4.00
N HIS A 3 -37.13 -1.13 3.13
CA HIS A 3 -36.68 -2.49 3.40
C HIS A 3 -35.31 -2.73 2.77
N TYR A 4 -34.52 -3.63 3.37
CA TYR A 4 -33.28 -4.10 2.77
C TYR A 4 -33.58 -5.23 1.80
N ASP A 5 -33.04 -5.14 0.58
CA ASP A 5 -32.93 -6.31 -0.28
C ASP A 5 -31.77 -7.21 0.21
N ILE A 6 -31.55 -8.31 -0.48
CA ILE A 6 -30.48 -9.26 -0.24
C ILE A 6 -29.36 -8.94 -1.22
N GLN A 7 -28.11 -8.94 -0.77
CA GLN A 7 -26.98 -8.87 -1.68
C GLN A 7 -26.37 -10.23 -1.97
N GLN A 8 -25.77 -10.34 -3.16
CA GLN A 8 -24.98 -11.47 -3.60
C GLN A 8 -23.52 -11.07 -3.72
N VAL A 9 -22.65 -11.80 -3.02
CA VAL A 9 -21.22 -11.52 -2.92
C VAL A 9 -20.44 -12.82 -3.12
N CYS A 10 -19.28 -12.76 -3.78
CA CYS A 10 -18.42 -13.94 -3.93
C CYS A 10 -17.57 -14.24 -2.68
N LEU A 11 -17.05 -15.46 -2.54
CA LEU A 11 -16.17 -15.84 -1.41
C LEU A 11 -14.83 -15.07 -1.39
N ASN A 12 -14.55 -14.26 -2.40
CA ASN A 12 -13.42 -13.32 -2.45
C ASN A 12 -13.81 -11.87 -2.12
N GLY A 13 -15.10 -11.57 -1.91
CA GLY A 13 -15.59 -10.26 -1.45
C GLY A 13 -16.02 -9.30 -2.57
N HIS A 14 -16.07 -9.74 -3.83
CA HIS A 14 -16.65 -8.93 -4.90
C HIS A 14 -18.17 -8.98 -4.83
N GLN A 15 -18.80 -7.82 -4.71
CA GLN A 15 -20.24 -7.69 -4.83
C GLN A 15 -20.67 -7.96 -6.28
N VAL A 16 -21.66 -8.84 -6.45
CA VAL A 16 -22.25 -9.17 -7.75
C VAL A 16 -23.51 -8.36 -7.98
N THR A 17 -24.38 -8.27 -6.96
CA THR A 17 -25.55 -7.41 -6.96
C THR A 17 -25.95 -7.09 -5.52
N ALA A 18 -26.42 -5.87 -5.27
CA ALA A 18 -27.03 -5.47 -3.99
C ALA A 18 -28.56 -5.69 -3.97
N ASN A 19 -29.15 -6.07 -5.11
CA ASN A 19 -30.58 -6.19 -5.33
C ASN A 19 -30.93 -7.59 -5.84
N TYR A 20 -30.66 -8.63 -5.04
CA TYR A 20 -30.82 -10.02 -5.46
C TYR A 20 -32.29 -10.38 -5.74
N SER A 21 -33.23 -9.84 -4.96
CA SER A 21 -34.65 -10.12 -5.13
C SER A 21 -35.29 -9.19 -6.16
N SER A 22 -34.90 -7.91 -6.16
CA SER A 22 -35.48 -6.88 -7.01
C SER A 22 -34.94 -6.91 -8.45
N SER A 23 -33.73 -7.41 -8.66
CA SER A 23 -33.09 -7.48 -9.99
C SER A 23 -32.51 -8.88 -10.27
N PRO A 24 -33.38 -9.87 -10.53
CA PRO A 24 -33.00 -11.26 -10.77
C PRO A 24 -32.02 -11.48 -11.94
N GLU A 25 -31.99 -10.57 -12.89
CA GLU A 25 -31.18 -10.59 -14.12
C GLU A 25 -29.68 -10.41 -13.88
N PHE A 26 -29.29 -9.81 -12.76
CA PHE A 26 -27.88 -9.61 -12.39
C PHE A 26 -27.33 -10.75 -11.53
N ARG A 27 -28.14 -11.74 -11.18
CA ARG A 27 -27.72 -12.88 -10.36
C ARG A 27 -26.72 -13.75 -11.12
N ARG A 28 -25.67 -14.18 -10.44
CA ARG A 28 -24.65 -15.07 -11.02
C ARG A 28 -24.21 -16.11 -10.01
N ASP A 29 -24.08 -17.37 -10.44
CA ASP A 29 -23.58 -18.45 -9.58
C ASP A 29 -22.08 -18.28 -9.27
N PHE A 30 -21.35 -17.65 -10.18
CA PHE A 30 -19.92 -17.37 -10.08
C PHE A 30 -19.61 -15.90 -10.37
N CYS A 31 -18.58 -15.38 -9.71
CA CYS A 31 -18.10 -14.02 -9.92
C CYS A 31 -17.44 -13.85 -11.29
N ALA A 32 -17.78 -12.80 -12.05
CA ALA A 32 -17.14 -12.54 -13.33
C ALA A 32 -15.71 -12.00 -13.21
N THR A 33 -15.35 -11.39 -12.07
CA THR A 33 -14.01 -10.82 -11.87
C THR A 33 -13.00 -11.87 -11.42
N CYS A 34 -13.42 -12.84 -10.61
CA CYS A 34 -12.50 -13.82 -10.01
C CYS A 34 -12.90 -15.29 -10.14
N GLY A 35 -14.04 -15.60 -10.76
CA GLY A 35 -14.51 -16.98 -10.98
C GLY A 35 -15.03 -17.71 -9.73
N GLU A 36 -14.98 -17.08 -8.56
CA GLU A 36 -15.33 -17.71 -7.29
C GLU A 36 -16.84 -17.81 -7.07
N LYS A 37 -17.26 -18.84 -6.32
CA LYS A 37 -18.68 -19.07 -6.00
C LYS A 37 -19.29 -17.88 -5.25
N THR A 38 -20.56 -17.59 -5.55
CA THR A 38 -21.33 -16.53 -4.88
C THR A 38 -22.20 -17.07 -3.75
N ILE A 39 -22.42 -16.22 -2.76
CA ILE A 39 -23.27 -16.49 -1.60
C ILE A 39 -24.18 -15.29 -1.35
N THR A 40 -25.37 -15.56 -0.84
CA THR A 40 -26.37 -14.56 -0.40
C THR A 40 -26.68 -14.66 1.09
N ARG A 41 -26.05 -15.64 1.76
CA ARG A 41 -26.31 -15.99 3.16
C ARG A 41 -24.99 -16.21 3.88
N CYS A 42 -24.95 -15.87 5.16
CA CYS A 42 -23.84 -16.15 6.03
C CYS A 42 -23.59 -17.68 6.10
N PRO A 43 -22.37 -18.17 5.80
CA PRO A 43 -22.05 -19.59 5.91
C PRO A 43 -22.19 -20.15 7.34
N SER A 44 -22.09 -19.30 8.37
CA SER A 44 -22.11 -19.72 9.78
C SER A 44 -23.51 -19.79 10.38
N CYS A 45 -24.39 -18.84 10.06
CA CYS A 45 -25.74 -18.76 10.66
C CYS A 45 -26.88 -18.75 9.65
N ASN A 46 -26.58 -18.80 8.34
CA ASN A 46 -27.55 -18.81 7.26
C ASN A 46 -28.47 -17.57 7.16
N HIS A 47 -28.14 -16.49 7.90
CA HIS A 47 -28.81 -15.20 7.80
C HIS A 47 -28.48 -14.54 6.45
N HIS A 48 -29.44 -13.84 5.84
CA HIS A 48 -29.21 -13.17 4.56
C HIS A 48 -28.21 -12.03 4.73
N ILE A 49 -27.42 -11.78 3.69
CA ILE A 49 -26.48 -10.66 3.68
C ILE A 49 -27.28 -9.41 3.28
N PRO A 50 -27.30 -8.36 4.12
CA PRO A 50 -28.08 -7.15 3.84
C PRO A 50 -27.56 -6.46 2.58
N GLY A 51 -28.46 -6.18 1.66
CA GLY A 51 -28.19 -5.48 0.40
C GLY A 51 -28.68 -4.04 0.41
N GLU A 52 -29.14 -3.57 -0.74
CA GLU A 52 -29.54 -2.18 -0.94
C GLU A 52 -30.78 -1.83 -0.10
N TYR A 53 -30.76 -0.66 0.55
CA TYR A 53 -31.92 -0.15 1.27
C TYR A 53 -32.86 0.57 0.30
N GLN A 54 -34.05 0.01 0.10
CA GLN A 54 -35.03 0.55 -0.82
C GLN A 54 -36.15 1.26 -0.08
N VAL A 55 -36.49 2.48 -0.52
CA VAL A 55 -37.66 3.24 -0.05
C VAL A 55 -38.58 3.51 -1.23
N SER A 56 -39.88 3.25 -1.06
CA SER A 56 -40.88 3.50 -2.10
C SER A 56 -40.85 4.96 -2.56
N GLY A 57 -40.65 5.17 -3.86
CA GLY A 57 -40.64 6.49 -4.49
C GLY A 57 -39.32 7.26 -4.39
N ALA A 58 -38.26 6.68 -3.81
CA ALA A 58 -36.95 7.32 -3.72
C ALA A 58 -35.86 6.44 -4.35
N PHE A 59 -35.03 7.03 -5.21
CA PHE A 59 -33.83 6.41 -5.74
C PHE A 59 -32.65 6.78 -4.85
N TYR A 60 -32.01 5.78 -4.24
CA TYR A 60 -30.76 5.98 -3.52
C TYR A 60 -29.58 5.88 -4.49
N VAL A 61 -28.72 6.90 -4.50
CA VAL A 61 -27.47 6.90 -5.28
C VAL A 61 -26.32 6.73 -4.30
N GLY A 62 -26.03 5.48 -3.97
CA GLY A 62 -24.89 5.10 -3.15
C GLY A 62 -24.46 3.68 -3.48
N THR A 63 -23.28 3.30 -3.04
CA THR A 63 -22.78 1.94 -3.16
C THR A 63 -23.04 1.21 -1.85
N THR A 64 -23.75 0.09 -1.90
CA THR A 64 -23.85 -0.79 -0.74
C THR A 64 -22.50 -1.49 -0.53
N ASP A 65 -21.88 -1.29 0.62
CA ASP A 65 -20.61 -1.93 0.95
C ASP A 65 -20.81 -3.40 1.36
N THR A 66 -19.79 -4.21 1.10
CA THR A 66 -19.80 -5.61 1.54
C THR A 66 -19.42 -5.69 3.02
N PRO A 67 -20.29 -6.23 3.91
CA PRO A 67 -20.00 -6.28 5.34
C PRO A 67 -18.83 -7.23 5.62
N GLU A 68 -17.96 -6.85 6.54
CA GLU A 68 -16.82 -7.69 6.95
C GLU A 68 -17.24 -8.78 7.96
N TYR A 69 -18.32 -8.54 8.71
CA TYR A 69 -18.84 -9.42 9.74
C TYR A 69 -20.35 -9.56 9.62
N CYS A 70 -20.87 -10.72 10.01
CA CYS A 70 -22.31 -10.95 10.07
C CYS A 70 -22.91 -10.22 11.28
N GLU A 71 -23.89 -9.35 11.05
CA GLU A 71 -24.61 -8.63 12.12
C GLU A 71 -25.42 -9.55 13.05
N HIS A 72 -25.78 -10.75 12.59
CA HIS A 72 -26.59 -11.69 13.36
C HIS A 72 -25.75 -12.61 14.27
N CYS A 73 -24.60 -13.11 13.81
CA CYS A 73 -23.77 -14.04 14.59
C CYS A 73 -22.36 -13.55 14.92
N GLY A 74 -21.94 -12.40 14.39
CA GLY A 74 -20.60 -11.85 14.58
C GLY A 74 -19.48 -12.58 13.82
N ALA A 75 -19.78 -13.64 13.08
CA ALA A 75 -18.77 -14.37 12.31
C ALA A 75 -18.19 -13.50 11.19
N ALA A 76 -16.87 -13.56 11.00
CA ALA A 76 -16.21 -12.96 9.88
C ALA A 76 -16.61 -13.67 8.58
N PHE A 77 -16.88 -12.91 7.53
CA PHE A 77 -17.11 -13.51 6.22
C PHE A 77 -15.81 -14.05 5.61
N PRO A 78 -15.88 -15.02 4.67
CA PRO A 78 -14.69 -15.63 4.07
C PRO A 78 -13.71 -14.63 3.44
N TRP A 79 -14.21 -13.53 2.87
CA TRP A 79 -13.36 -12.48 2.28
C TRP A 79 -12.61 -11.66 3.33
N THR A 80 -13.17 -11.47 4.52
CA THR A 80 -12.54 -10.77 5.64
C THR A 80 -11.33 -11.53 6.16
N GLU A 81 -11.43 -12.86 6.23
CA GLU A 81 -10.31 -13.73 6.60
C GLU A 81 -9.21 -13.72 5.53
N LYS A 82 -9.59 -13.76 4.25
CA LYS A 82 -8.64 -13.68 3.13
C LYS A 82 -7.89 -12.34 3.15
N LYS A 83 -8.59 -11.23 3.36
CA LYS A 83 -7.99 -9.88 3.50
C LYS A 83 -6.99 -9.85 4.66
N SER A 84 -7.33 -10.42 5.80
CA SER A 84 -6.42 -10.53 6.96
C SER A 84 -5.17 -11.38 6.67
N LYS A 85 -5.30 -12.47 5.90
CA LYS A 85 -4.15 -13.28 5.45
C LYS A 85 -3.25 -12.52 4.47
N LEU A 86 -3.81 -11.77 3.54
CA LEU A 86 -3.06 -10.92 2.61
C LEU A 86 -2.33 -9.77 3.33
N ILE A 87 -2.99 -9.15 4.31
CA ILE A 87 -2.38 -8.11 5.15
C ILE A 87 -1.24 -8.70 5.98
N SER A 88 -1.43 -9.86 6.62
CA SER A 88 -0.39 -10.50 7.43
C SER A 88 0.78 -11.05 6.60
N SER A 89 0.57 -11.50 5.35
CA SER A 89 1.65 -11.88 4.45
C SER A 89 2.41 -10.66 3.89
N SER A 90 1.71 -9.56 3.61
CA SER A 90 2.32 -8.30 3.18
C SER A 90 3.10 -7.61 4.31
N LEU A 91 2.58 -7.62 5.54
CA LEU A 91 3.30 -7.13 6.72
C LEU A 91 4.52 -7.99 7.06
N LYS A 92 4.48 -9.31 6.79
CA LYS A 92 5.67 -10.18 6.89
C LYS A 92 6.72 -9.90 5.82
N ALA A 93 6.34 -9.40 4.64
CA ALA A 93 7.29 -8.90 3.65
C ALA A 93 7.85 -7.50 4.00
N SER A 94 7.26 -6.83 4.99
CA SER A 94 7.66 -5.51 5.50
C SER A 94 8.57 -5.60 6.73
N SER A 95 9.06 -6.80 7.10
CA SER A 95 9.99 -6.97 8.21
C SER A 95 11.37 -6.42 7.83
N VAL A 96 11.63 -5.17 8.24
CA VAL A 96 12.94 -4.49 8.30
C VAL A 96 13.87 -4.83 7.12
N SER A 97 13.45 -4.49 5.90
CA SER A 97 14.44 -3.94 4.99
C SER A 97 14.69 -2.53 5.51
N ASN A 98 15.84 -2.30 6.16
CA ASN A 98 16.37 -0.94 6.18
C ASN A 98 16.34 -0.48 4.71
N ASP A 99 15.52 0.53 4.40
CA ASP A 99 15.44 1.07 3.06
C ASP A 99 16.70 1.87 2.78
N TYR A 100 17.82 1.15 2.65
CA TYR A 100 19.14 1.70 2.39
C TYR A 100 19.11 2.56 1.13
N PHE A 101 18.32 2.16 0.12
CA PHE A 101 18.13 2.93 -1.08
C PHE A 101 17.39 4.26 -0.81
N GLY A 102 16.36 4.25 0.03
CA GLY A 102 15.68 5.45 0.52
C GLY A 102 16.61 6.35 1.33
N LEU A 103 17.49 5.79 2.17
CA LEU A 103 18.49 6.54 2.93
C LEU A 103 19.48 7.24 2.01
N VAL A 104 20.04 6.54 1.03
CA VAL A 104 20.96 7.13 0.03
C VAL A 104 20.25 8.24 -0.75
N LYS A 105 19.01 8.00 -1.25
CA LYS A 105 18.22 9.03 -1.93
C LYS A 105 18.00 10.27 -1.06
N LYS A 106 17.74 10.08 0.23
CA LYS A 106 17.54 11.17 1.18
C LYS A 106 18.81 11.99 1.37
N ILE A 107 19.97 11.33 1.48
CA ILE A 107 21.28 12.00 1.55
C ILE A 107 21.50 12.84 0.29
N CYS A 108 21.37 12.23 -0.90
CA CYS A 108 21.59 12.92 -2.17
C CYS A 108 20.63 14.12 -2.36
N SER A 109 19.35 13.95 -2.06
CA SER A 109 18.36 15.03 -2.18
C SER A 109 18.64 16.22 -1.26
N ARG A 110 19.30 16.00 -0.12
CA ARG A 110 19.62 17.04 0.87
C ARG A 110 21.07 17.51 0.81
N PHE A 111 21.90 16.91 -0.02
CA PHE A 111 23.33 17.23 -0.14
C PHE A 111 23.57 18.73 -0.37
N HIS A 112 22.80 19.34 -1.28
CA HIS A 112 22.90 20.77 -1.58
C HIS A 112 22.62 21.68 -0.37
N LEU A 113 21.72 21.27 0.55
CA LEU A 113 21.44 22.02 1.77
C LEU A 113 22.66 22.00 2.70
N VAL A 114 23.30 20.83 2.85
CA VAL A 114 24.52 20.66 3.63
C VAL A 114 25.66 21.49 3.02
N ALA A 115 25.87 21.38 1.71
CA ALA A 115 26.88 22.16 1.00
C ALA A 115 26.68 23.67 1.16
N ASN A 116 25.45 24.16 1.06
CA ASN A 116 25.13 25.58 1.27
C ASN A 116 25.30 26.02 2.73
N GLN A 117 25.00 25.13 3.69
CA GLN A 117 25.25 25.40 5.10
C GLN A 117 26.76 25.51 5.39
N LEU A 118 27.59 24.73 4.71
CA LEU A 118 29.04 24.80 4.86
C LEU A 118 29.61 26.13 4.35
N LYS A 119 29.02 26.72 3.30
CA LYS A 119 29.37 28.06 2.81
C LYS A 119 29.09 29.19 3.80
N THR A 120 28.17 28.98 4.75
CA THR A 120 27.69 30.02 5.66
C THR A 120 28.13 29.73 7.10
N ARG A 121 29.39 30.09 7.42
CA ARG A 121 29.94 29.93 8.78
C ARG A 121 29.95 31.24 9.58
N HIS A 122 29.69 31.11 10.88
CA HIS A 122 29.86 32.19 11.85
C HIS A 122 31.35 32.56 12.01
N SER A 123 31.61 33.85 12.21
CA SER A 123 32.93 34.39 12.60
C SER A 123 34.04 34.29 11.53
N ASN A 124 33.71 34.51 10.25
CA ASN A 124 34.66 34.78 9.16
C ASN A 124 35.78 33.74 8.98
N ARG A 125 35.51 32.47 9.32
CA ARG A 125 36.43 31.35 9.13
C ARG A 125 36.34 30.84 7.70
N GLU A 126 37.45 30.34 7.18
CA GLU A 126 37.52 29.71 5.87
C GLU A 126 36.51 28.56 5.77
N SER A 127 35.68 28.58 4.72
CA SER A 127 34.65 27.56 4.47
C SER A 127 35.30 26.26 4.04
N LEU A 128 34.63 25.12 4.28
CA LEU A 128 34.87 23.95 3.44
C LEU A 128 34.33 24.33 2.05
N VAL A 129 35.21 24.66 1.11
CA VAL A 129 34.81 25.05 -0.26
C VAL A 129 34.83 23.79 -1.11
N ILE A 130 33.66 23.41 -1.63
CA ILE A 130 33.55 22.33 -2.60
C ILE A 130 33.92 22.91 -3.97
N SER A 131 35.10 22.56 -4.47
CA SER A 131 35.70 23.14 -5.67
C SER A 131 35.80 22.13 -6.81
N ASP A 132 35.97 20.85 -6.48
CA ASP A 132 36.11 19.78 -7.46
C ASP A 132 35.30 18.52 -7.09
N GLU A 133 35.47 17.47 -7.89
CA GLU A 133 34.80 16.17 -7.72
C GLU A 133 35.26 15.43 -6.45
N TYR A 134 36.52 15.59 -6.05
CA TYR A 134 37.07 14.96 -4.85
C TYR A 134 36.46 15.58 -3.58
N ASP A 135 36.27 16.90 -3.54
CA ASP A 135 35.57 17.56 -2.43
C ASP A 135 34.11 17.09 -2.27
N VAL A 136 33.44 16.84 -3.41
CA VAL A 136 32.07 16.27 -3.43
C VAL A 136 32.11 14.84 -2.90
N GLN A 137 33.08 14.04 -3.35
CA GLN A 137 33.26 12.65 -2.95
C GLN A 137 33.49 12.55 -1.44
N ASP A 138 34.39 13.36 -0.87
CA ASP A 138 34.70 13.37 0.56
C ASP A 138 33.49 13.73 1.42
N LEU A 139 32.75 14.78 1.03
CA LEU A 139 31.56 15.18 1.76
C LEU A 139 30.45 14.13 1.68
N LEU A 140 30.23 13.55 0.50
CA LEU A 140 29.22 12.51 0.32
C LEU A 140 29.59 11.26 1.11
N HIS A 141 30.86 10.84 1.07
CA HIS A 141 31.38 9.71 1.81
C HIS A 141 31.18 9.90 3.33
N ALA A 142 31.48 11.09 3.86
CA ALA A 142 31.24 11.43 5.26
C ALA A 142 29.75 11.37 5.65
N LEU A 143 28.83 11.80 4.77
CA LEU A 143 27.39 11.72 5.03
C LEU A 143 26.85 10.28 4.99
N LEU A 144 27.47 9.39 4.21
CA LEU A 144 27.09 7.98 4.15
C LEU A 144 27.44 7.25 5.46
N HIS A 145 28.54 7.61 6.14
CA HIS A 145 28.93 7.02 7.44
C HIS A 145 27.87 7.19 8.55
N ILE A 146 26.88 8.07 8.37
CA ILE A 146 25.74 8.20 9.31
C ILE A 146 24.88 6.93 9.36
N TYR A 147 24.81 6.19 8.25
CA TYR A 147 23.88 5.06 8.10
C TYR A 147 24.55 3.74 7.68
N PHE A 148 25.84 3.76 7.30
CA PHE A 148 26.55 2.60 6.77
C PHE A 148 27.93 2.45 7.43
N ASP A 149 28.26 1.24 7.89
CA ASP A 149 29.54 0.93 8.55
C ASP A 149 30.66 0.54 7.56
N ASP A 150 30.32 -0.05 6.40
CA ASP A 150 31.28 -0.44 5.34
C ASP A 150 31.02 0.38 4.07
N ILE A 151 31.83 1.43 3.87
CA ILE A 151 31.81 2.27 2.67
C ILE A 151 33.22 2.26 2.09
N ARG A 152 33.37 1.67 0.91
CA ARG A 152 34.67 1.57 0.25
C ARG A 152 34.95 2.82 -0.58
N PRO A 153 36.20 3.34 -0.57
CA PRO A 153 36.59 4.37 -1.52
C PRO A 153 36.55 3.82 -2.94
N GLU A 154 36.47 4.71 -3.92
CA GLU A 154 36.56 4.34 -5.33
C GLU A 154 37.93 3.73 -5.63
N GLU A 155 37.95 2.52 -6.18
CA GLU A 155 39.18 1.91 -6.66
C GLU A 155 39.50 2.45 -8.06
N TRP A 156 40.63 3.15 -8.18
CA TRP A 156 41.15 3.56 -9.49
C TRP A 156 41.48 2.30 -10.30
N THR A 157 40.69 2.04 -11.34
CA THR A 157 41.04 1.07 -12.37
C THR A 157 41.68 1.85 -13.52
N PRO A 158 42.95 1.61 -13.85
CA PRO A 158 43.51 2.17 -15.08
C PRO A 158 42.67 1.63 -16.23
N ASN A 159 42.00 2.54 -16.94
CA ASN A 159 41.29 2.21 -18.16
C ASN A 159 42.19 1.36 -19.06
N GLY A 160 41.64 0.22 -19.49
CA GLY A 160 42.39 -0.92 -20.01
C GLY A 160 43.31 -0.62 -21.18
N PHE A 161 44.32 -1.49 -21.30
CA PHE A 161 44.95 -1.96 -22.54
C PHE A 161 44.70 -1.07 -23.76
N VAL A 162 45.64 -0.16 -24.00
CA VAL A 162 45.89 0.36 -25.34
C VAL A 162 46.80 -0.66 -26.03
N GLU A 163 46.27 -1.30 -27.07
CA GLU A 163 46.88 -2.19 -28.08
C GLU A 163 47.93 -3.23 -27.67
#